data_AF-A0A368SYY7-F1
#
_entry.id   AF-A0A368SYY7-F1
#
_cell.length_a   1.000
_cell.length_b   1.000
_cell.length_c   1.000
_cell.angle_alpha   90.00
_cell.angle_beta   90.00
_cell.angle_gamma   90.00
#
_symmetry.space_group_name_H-M   'P 1'
#
loop_
_entity.id
_entity.type
_entity.pdbx_description
1 polymer ?
#
loop_
_entity_poly.entity_id
_entity_poly.type
_entity_poly.pdbx_seq_one_letter_code
_entity_poly.pdbx_strand_id
1 'polypeptide(L)'
;MPDDARPSASTPRAGGPAQRHGSSPPGVARCPCPPHPDAGVPDRGKSPGSKRQEPPTSDVPSRFNDPQWRRRTRVRPTETRRRGIVRKRQLGALLAAAAVAAAGGVAAAPAAAAQPASAAGARLELTITPEHGEGERSVVLECGPAGGSHPRAAEACETLARAGGDFGRVRARSGACTMQFDPGVLRAAGHWYGTPVDYRRDFSNPCVAGNETGGVFEF
;
A
#
# COMPACT_ATOMS: atom_id res chain seq x y z
N MET A 1 42.92 29.96 -53.00
CA MET A 1 43.10 31.02 -51.97
C MET A 1 42.31 30.58 -50.75
N PRO A 2 42.97 30.45 -49.60
CA PRO A 2 42.40 29.94 -48.35
C PRO A 2 41.67 31.07 -47.59
N ASP A 3 40.75 30.75 -46.69
CA ASP A 3 40.87 31.24 -45.31
C ASP A 3 40.03 30.39 -44.35
N ASP A 4 40.71 29.96 -43.30
CA ASP A 4 40.34 29.01 -42.26
C ASP A 4 39.94 29.84 -41.03
N ALA A 5 38.65 29.87 -40.66
CA ALA A 5 38.19 30.64 -39.50
C ALA A 5 37.61 29.71 -38.43
N ARG A 6 38.52 29.05 -37.69
CA ARG A 6 38.25 28.49 -36.35
C ARG A 6 37.80 29.59 -35.39
N PRO A 7 36.70 29.42 -34.64
CA PRO A 7 36.45 30.23 -33.45
C PRO A 7 37.28 29.71 -32.25
N SER A 8 38.14 30.58 -31.74
CA SER A 8 38.96 30.39 -30.54
C SER A 8 38.10 30.15 -29.29
N ALA A 9 38.40 29.04 -28.61
CA ALA A 9 37.93 28.76 -27.26
C ALA A 9 38.47 29.81 -26.29
N SER A 10 37.56 30.55 -25.65
CA SER A 10 37.90 31.47 -24.56
C SER A 10 37.71 30.74 -23.23
N THR A 11 38.81 30.44 -22.56
CA THR A 11 38.84 29.83 -21.22
C THR A 11 38.38 30.84 -20.17
N PRO A 12 37.33 30.58 -19.37
CA PRO A 12 37.05 31.40 -18.21
C PRO A 12 38.03 31.10 -17.07
N ARG A 13 38.59 32.20 -16.57
CA ARG A 13 39.55 32.35 -15.48
C ARG A 13 39.02 31.73 -14.18
N ALA A 14 39.85 30.92 -13.52
CA ALA A 14 39.57 30.35 -12.20
C ALA A 14 39.33 31.46 -11.16
N GLY A 15 38.09 31.52 -10.64
CA GLY A 15 37.74 32.32 -9.46
C GLY A 15 38.15 31.57 -8.19
N GLY A 16 38.87 32.27 -7.30
CA GLY A 16 39.33 31.75 -6.01
C GLY A 16 38.20 31.43 -5.02
N PRO A 17 38.55 30.86 -3.85
CA PRO A 17 37.59 30.28 -2.93
C PRO A 17 36.66 31.34 -2.30
N ALA A 18 35.35 31.14 -2.48
CA ALA A 18 34.32 31.90 -1.79
C ALA A 18 34.39 31.64 -0.29
N GLN A 19 34.64 32.70 0.47
CA GLN A 19 34.59 32.69 1.92
C GLN A 19 33.16 32.40 2.38
N ARG A 20 32.99 31.37 3.23
CA ARG A 20 31.72 31.06 3.89
C ARG A 20 31.41 32.17 4.89
N HIS A 21 30.61 33.15 4.46
CA HIS A 21 29.87 33.98 5.40
C HIS A 21 28.72 33.14 5.96
N GLY A 22 28.77 32.88 7.26
CA GLY A 22 27.70 32.21 8.00
C GLY A 22 26.43 33.06 7.97
N SER A 23 25.52 32.69 7.07
CA SER A 23 24.14 33.16 7.14
C SER A 23 23.46 32.44 8.29
N SER A 24 23.31 33.12 9.42
CA SER A 24 22.29 32.79 10.43
C SER A 24 20.95 32.58 9.73
N PRO A 25 20.14 31.58 10.12
CA PRO A 25 18.77 31.49 9.63
C PRO A 25 18.01 32.76 10.05
N PRO A 26 17.17 33.33 9.17
CA PRO A 26 16.28 34.40 9.58
C PRO A 26 15.39 33.87 10.71
N GLY A 27 15.36 34.64 11.80
CA GLY A 27 14.61 34.32 13.00
C GLY A 27 13.18 33.96 12.67
N VAL A 28 12.71 32.88 13.30
CA VAL A 28 11.29 32.63 13.48
C VAL A 28 10.68 33.88 14.12
N ALA A 29 10.03 34.71 13.30
CA ALA A 29 9.18 35.76 13.80
C ALA A 29 8.10 35.08 14.64
N ARG A 30 8.24 35.15 15.97
CA ARG A 30 7.20 34.74 16.88
C ARG A 30 5.98 35.58 16.54
N CYS A 31 4.94 34.96 15.99
CA CYS A 31 3.65 35.63 15.83
C CYS A 31 3.22 36.16 17.21
N PRO A 32 2.91 37.46 17.34
CA PRO A 32 2.33 37.96 18.58
C PRO A 32 0.99 37.27 18.81
N CYS A 33 0.85 36.59 19.95
CA CYS A 33 -0.45 36.07 20.38
C CYS A 33 -1.41 37.27 20.57
N PRO A 34 -2.65 37.21 20.05
CA PRO A 34 -3.65 38.22 20.35
C PRO A 34 -3.96 38.21 21.86
N PRO A 35 -4.31 39.37 22.46
CA PRO A 35 -4.73 39.42 23.86
C PRO A 35 -5.99 38.57 24.05
N HIS A 36 -5.91 37.57 24.93
CA HIS A 36 -7.07 36.81 25.37
C HIS A 36 -8.02 37.74 26.14
N PRO A 37 -9.33 37.75 25.86
CA PRO A 37 -10.28 38.42 26.74
C PRO A 37 -10.36 37.66 28.07
N ASP A 38 -10.19 38.39 29.17
CA ASP A 38 -10.43 37.92 30.53
C ASP A 38 -11.87 37.41 30.65
N ALA A 39 -12.05 36.10 30.50
CA ALA A 39 -13.28 35.43 30.85
C ALA A 39 -13.36 35.39 32.38
N GLY A 40 -14.06 36.36 32.96
CA GLY A 40 -14.49 36.32 34.34
C GLY A 40 -15.18 34.99 34.62
N VAL A 41 -14.56 34.17 35.47
CA VAL A 41 -15.10 32.89 35.92
C VAL A 41 -16.29 33.19 36.83
N PRO A 42 -17.54 32.85 36.47
CA PRO A 42 -18.64 32.95 37.42
C PRO A 42 -18.45 31.91 38.53
N ASP A 43 -18.58 32.38 39.76
CA ASP A 43 -18.53 31.62 41.00
C ASP A 43 -19.52 30.44 40.94
N ARG A 44 -18.98 29.22 41.00
CA ARG A 44 -19.75 27.99 40.86
C ARG A 44 -20.52 27.75 42.15
N GLY A 45 -21.71 28.34 42.22
CA GLY A 45 -22.71 28.09 43.25
C GLY A 45 -22.90 26.60 43.50
N LYS A 46 -22.75 26.22 44.77
CA LYS A 46 -22.79 24.84 45.26
C LYS A 46 -24.23 24.30 45.19
N SER A 47 -24.53 23.51 44.16
CA SER A 47 -25.81 22.78 44.09
C SER A 47 -25.95 21.80 45.27
N PRO A 48 -27.09 21.79 45.98
CA PRO A 48 -27.35 20.78 46.99
C PRO A 48 -27.85 19.47 46.35
N GLY A 49 -27.27 18.35 46.76
CA GLY A 49 -27.97 17.06 46.85
C GLY A 49 -28.39 16.38 45.54
N SER A 50 -27.47 16.13 44.62
CA SER A 50 -27.62 15.05 43.66
C SER A 50 -27.01 13.78 44.25
N LYS A 51 -27.86 12.82 44.65
CA LYS A 51 -27.41 11.48 45.04
C LYS A 51 -26.63 10.90 43.85
N ARG A 52 -25.35 10.64 44.05
CA ARG A 52 -24.52 9.90 43.10
C ARG A 52 -25.13 8.50 43.00
N GLN A 53 -25.94 8.26 41.98
CA GLN A 53 -26.32 6.91 41.58
C GLN A 53 -25.09 6.32 40.92
N GLU A 54 -24.48 5.32 41.57
CA GLU A 54 -23.52 4.46 40.93
C GLU A 54 -24.15 3.88 39.65
N PRO A 55 -23.42 3.87 38.52
CA PRO A 55 -23.92 3.22 37.32
C PRO A 55 -24.19 1.75 37.66
N PRO A 56 -25.32 1.17 37.21
CA PRO A 56 -25.51 -0.26 37.33
C PRO A 56 -24.35 -0.92 36.59
N THR A 57 -23.56 -1.72 37.31
CA THR A 57 -22.67 -2.73 36.72
C THR A 57 -23.56 -3.80 36.10
N SER A 58 -24.21 -3.44 34.99
CA SER A 58 -25.08 -4.33 34.24
C SER A 58 -24.19 -5.12 33.30
N ASP A 59 -23.87 -6.34 33.74
CA ASP A 59 -23.66 -7.52 32.92
C ASP A 59 -23.28 -7.26 31.46
N VAL A 60 -21.99 -7.12 31.19
CA VAL A 60 -21.47 -7.34 29.83
C VAL A 60 -21.72 -8.82 29.52
N PRO A 61 -22.53 -9.17 28.52
CA PRO A 61 -22.73 -10.57 28.15
C PRO A 61 -21.39 -11.14 27.73
N SER A 62 -20.94 -12.18 28.45
CA SER A 62 -19.70 -12.92 28.23
C SER A 62 -19.73 -13.76 26.94
N ARG A 63 -20.28 -13.20 25.85
CA ARG A 63 -20.38 -13.83 24.53
C ARG A 63 -19.05 -13.85 23.77
N PHE A 64 -18.02 -13.16 24.29
CA PHE A 64 -16.67 -13.19 23.74
C PHE A 64 -15.81 -14.37 24.22
N ASN A 65 -16.26 -15.11 25.25
CA ASN A 65 -15.52 -16.26 25.79
C ASN A 65 -16.10 -17.62 25.35
N ASP A 66 -16.87 -17.64 24.26
CA ASP A 66 -17.44 -18.87 23.74
C ASP A 66 -16.37 -19.70 22.99
N PRO A 67 -15.99 -20.91 23.45
CA PRO A 67 -14.99 -21.75 22.80
C PRO A 67 -15.46 -22.38 21.47
N GLN A 68 -16.72 -22.16 21.06
CA GLN A 68 -17.29 -22.63 19.80
C GLN A 68 -16.58 -22.02 18.57
N TRP A 69 -16.16 -20.74 18.60
CA TRP A 69 -15.58 -20.07 17.42
C TRP A 69 -14.15 -20.52 17.12
N ARG A 70 -13.39 -20.98 18.13
CA ARG A 70 -12.02 -21.49 17.96
C ARG A 70 -11.95 -22.83 17.21
N ARG A 71 -13.08 -23.49 16.94
CA ARG A 71 -13.10 -24.79 16.23
C ARG A 71 -13.29 -24.69 14.71
N ARG A 72 -13.52 -23.50 14.14
CA ARG A 72 -13.76 -23.33 12.68
C ARG A 72 -12.57 -22.85 11.84
N THR A 73 -11.43 -22.51 12.44
CA THR A 73 -10.21 -22.10 11.69
C THR A 73 -9.16 -23.20 11.53
N ARG A 74 -9.54 -24.47 11.67
CA ARG A 74 -8.66 -25.56 11.21
C ARG A 74 -8.79 -25.65 9.69
N VAL A 75 -8.10 -24.74 8.98
CA VAL A 75 -7.70 -24.96 7.59
C VAL A 75 -7.06 -26.34 7.60
N ARG A 76 -7.67 -27.30 6.89
CA ARG A 76 -7.07 -28.62 6.73
C ARG A 76 -5.69 -28.37 6.13
N PRO A 77 -4.59 -28.75 6.79
CA PRO A 77 -3.31 -28.77 6.10
C PRO A 77 -3.53 -29.64 4.87
N THR A 78 -3.35 -29.06 3.68
CA THR A 78 -3.32 -29.82 2.44
C THR A 78 -2.23 -30.85 2.61
N GLU A 79 -2.65 -32.07 2.93
CA GLU A 79 -1.81 -33.24 3.08
C GLU A 79 -1.09 -33.38 1.75
N THR A 80 0.14 -32.86 1.75
CA THR A 80 1.03 -32.93 0.61
C THR A 80 1.28 -34.42 0.46
N ARG A 81 0.54 -35.03 -0.47
CA ARG A 81 0.59 -36.45 -0.78
C ARG A 81 2.04 -36.79 -1.12
N ARG A 82 2.79 -37.17 -0.09
CA ARG A 82 4.10 -37.83 -0.22
C ARG A 82 3.80 -39.11 -0.97
N ARG A 83 3.87 -39.04 -2.30
CA ARG A 83 3.94 -40.23 -3.15
C ARG A 83 5.23 -40.92 -2.74
N GLY A 84 5.09 -41.91 -1.85
CA GLY A 84 6.16 -42.80 -1.46
C GLY A 84 6.74 -43.40 -2.73
N ILE A 85 7.98 -43.04 -3.04
CA ILE A 85 8.77 -43.70 -4.06
C ILE A 85 9.10 -45.08 -3.48
N VAL A 86 8.25 -46.06 -3.80
CA VAL A 86 8.50 -47.46 -3.49
C VAL A 86 9.72 -47.86 -4.31
N ARG A 87 10.89 -47.89 -3.65
CA ARG A 87 12.12 -48.47 -4.19
C ARG A 87 11.90 -49.97 -4.40
N LYS A 88 11.35 -50.36 -5.55
CA LYS A 88 11.36 -51.76 -5.98
C LYS A 88 12.79 -52.13 -6.34
N ARG A 89 13.48 -52.76 -5.39
CA ARG A 89 14.63 -53.62 -5.66
C ARG A 89 14.09 -54.84 -6.41
N GLN A 90 14.42 -54.94 -7.70
CA GLN A 90 14.32 -56.20 -8.44
C GLN A 90 15.67 -56.41 -9.12
N LEU A 91 16.45 -57.31 -8.53
CA LEU A 91 17.64 -57.95 -9.09
C LEU A 91 17.17 -59.18 -9.89
N GLY A 92 17.83 -59.45 -11.02
CA GLY A 92 17.65 -60.64 -11.85
C GLY A 92 17.29 -60.26 -13.30
N ALA A 93 18.23 -59.91 -14.18
CA ALA A 93 19.23 -60.74 -14.87
C ALA A 93 18.66 -61.57 -16.04
N LEU A 94 19.20 -61.26 -17.24
CA LEU A 94 19.53 -62.12 -18.39
C LEU A 94 18.82 -61.88 -19.75
N LEU A 95 19.70 -61.82 -20.77
CA LEU A 95 19.56 -62.05 -22.22
C LEU A 95 19.35 -60.84 -23.16
N ALA A 96 20.50 -60.27 -23.53
CA ALA A 96 20.99 -60.07 -24.91
C ALA A 96 20.01 -59.66 -26.03
N ALA A 97 20.16 -58.41 -26.49
CA ALA A 97 20.23 -58.07 -27.91
C ALA A 97 21.06 -56.77 -28.06
N ALA A 98 22.17 -56.86 -28.80
CA ALA A 98 23.06 -55.75 -29.10
C ALA A 98 22.68 -55.09 -30.44
N ALA A 99 23.07 -53.81 -30.56
CA ALA A 99 23.26 -52.97 -31.75
C ALA A 99 22.02 -52.33 -32.40
N VAL A 100 22.04 -51.09 -32.92
CA VAL A 100 22.85 -49.85 -32.82
C VAL A 100 21.92 -48.77 -33.41
N ALA A 101 21.80 -47.59 -32.78
CA ALA A 101 21.76 -46.29 -33.48
C ALA A 101 21.67 -45.15 -32.45
N ALA A 102 22.80 -44.47 -32.26
CA ALA A 102 22.91 -43.22 -31.56
C ALA A 102 22.35 -42.07 -32.41
N ALA A 103 21.48 -41.24 -31.82
CA ALA A 103 21.35 -39.83 -32.17
C ALA A 103 20.99 -39.07 -30.89
N GLY A 104 21.89 -38.17 -30.50
CA GLY A 104 21.95 -37.56 -29.19
C GLY A 104 20.70 -36.76 -28.83
N GLY A 105 20.30 -36.90 -27.58
CA GLY A 105 19.39 -35.98 -26.92
C GLY A 105 20.05 -34.63 -26.72
N VAL A 106 19.34 -33.58 -27.11
CA VAL A 106 19.42 -32.27 -26.46
C VAL A 106 18.01 -31.95 -26.02
N ALA A 107 17.66 -32.38 -24.80
CA ALA A 107 16.48 -31.86 -24.14
C ALA A 107 16.77 -30.39 -23.82
N ALA A 108 16.34 -29.50 -24.71
CA ALA A 108 16.30 -28.08 -24.43
C ALA A 108 15.34 -27.88 -23.25
N ALA A 109 15.90 -27.75 -22.04
CA ALA A 109 15.15 -27.22 -20.91
C ALA A 109 14.66 -25.82 -21.33
N PRO A 110 13.37 -25.49 -21.17
CA PRO A 110 12.95 -24.12 -21.38
C PRO A 110 13.72 -23.29 -20.35
N ALA A 111 14.64 -22.45 -20.84
CA ALA A 111 15.15 -21.36 -20.03
C ALA A 111 13.91 -20.55 -19.66
N ALA A 112 13.47 -20.65 -18.41
CA ALA A 112 12.55 -19.69 -17.84
C ALA A 112 13.25 -18.35 -18.01
N ALA A 113 12.82 -17.59 -19.03
CA ALA A 113 13.26 -16.23 -19.21
C ALA A 113 12.91 -15.54 -17.89
N ALA A 114 13.93 -15.26 -17.08
CA ALA A 114 13.82 -14.28 -16.02
C ALA A 114 13.41 -13.02 -16.76
N GLN A 115 12.12 -12.68 -16.67
CA GLN A 115 11.63 -11.41 -17.15
C GLN A 115 12.58 -10.37 -16.59
N PRO A 116 13.15 -9.47 -17.42
CA PRO A 116 13.94 -8.38 -16.89
C PRO A 116 13.10 -7.77 -15.78
N ALA A 117 13.66 -7.70 -14.57
CA ALA A 117 13.01 -7.01 -13.47
C ALA A 117 12.69 -5.61 -14.02
N SER A 118 11.44 -5.44 -14.46
CA SER A 118 10.97 -4.24 -15.11
C SER A 118 11.36 -3.12 -14.18
N ALA A 119 12.03 -2.08 -14.72
CA ALA A 119 12.43 -0.88 -13.97
C ALA A 119 11.40 -0.64 -12.86
N ALA A 120 11.80 -0.89 -11.61
CA ALA A 120 10.86 -1.31 -10.55
C ALA A 120 9.72 -0.29 -10.41
N GLY A 121 8.59 -0.55 -11.06
CA GLY A 121 7.41 0.31 -11.01
C GLY A 121 6.53 -0.07 -9.83
N ALA A 122 5.42 0.64 -9.68
CA ALA A 122 4.31 0.19 -8.86
C ALA A 122 3.15 -0.24 -9.75
N ARG A 123 2.49 -1.34 -9.39
CA ARG A 123 1.25 -1.79 -10.00
C ARG A 123 0.32 -2.31 -8.93
N LEU A 124 -0.84 -1.68 -8.81
CA LEU A 124 -1.86 -2.00 -7.84
C LEU A 124 -3.20 -2.24 -8.54
N GLU A 125 -3.86 -3.33 -8.17
CA GLU A 125 -5.28 -3.55 -8.45
C GLU A 125 -6.08 -2.97 -7.28
N LEU A 126 -6.94 -2.01 -7.59
CA LEU A 126 -7.80 -1.32 -6.62
C LEU A 126 -9.23 -1.81 -6.85
N THR A 127 -9.87 -2.27 -5.79
CA THR A 127 -11.19 -2.90 -5.82
C THR A 127 -12.10 -2.28 -4.77
N ILE A 128 -13.36 -2.07 -5.14
CA ILE A 128 -14.42 -1.60 -4.25
C ILE A 128 -15.56 -2.59 -4.36
N THR A 129 -15.89 -3.23 -3.24
CA THR A 129 -16.96 -4.22 -3.13
C THR A 129 -18.04 -3.65 -2.19
N PRO A 130 -19.13 -3.07 -2.72
CA PRO A 130 -20.21 -2.58 -1.88
C PRO A 130 -20.93 -3.75 -1.18
N GLU A 131 -21.45 -3.54 0.04
CA GLU A 131 -22.25 -4.56 0.74
C GLU A 131 -23.66 -4.70 0.14
N HIS A 132 -24.17 -3.62 -0.46
CA HIS A 132 -25.48 -3.53 -1.07
C HIS A 132 -25.40 -2.90 -2.46
N GLY A 133 -26.35 -3.21 -3.34
CA GLY A 133 -26.34 -2.68 -4.70
C GLY A 133 -25.44 -3.47 -5.65
N GLU A 134 -25.05 -2.83 -6.74
CA GLU A 134 -24.51 -3.52 -7.90
C GLU A 134 -22.98 -3.54 -7.98
N GLY A 135 -22.45 -4.77 -8.09
CA GLY A 135 -21.16 -5.12 -8.68
C GLY A 135 -19.91 -4.71 -7.89
N GLU A 136 -18.94 -5.62 -7.84
CA GLU A 136 -17.57 -5.22 -7.54
C GLU A 136 -17.00 -4.41 -8.71
N ARG A 137 -16.31 -3.31 -8.39
CA ARG A 137 -15.61 -2.48 -9.37
C ARG A 137 -14.11 -2.50 -9.09
N SER A 138 -13.32 -2.70 -10.14
CA SER A 138 -11.87 -2.79 -10.04
C SER A 138 -11.18 -1.99 -11.14
N VAL A 139 -10.08 -1.35 -10.79
CA VAL A 139 -9.20 -0.64 -11.73
C VAL A 139 -7.73 -0.95 -11.43
N VAL A 140 -6.88 -0.73 -12.42
CA VAL A 140 -5.43 -0.89 -12.28
C VAL A 140 -4.79 0.49 -12.19
N LEU A 141 -3.93 0.68 -11.20
CA LEU A 141 -3.08 1.84 -11.03
C LEU A 141 -1.62 1.45 -11.26
N GLU A 142 -0.97 2.09 -12.22
CA GLU A 142 0.45 1.92 -12.51
C GLU A 142 1.18 3.23 -12.17
N CYS A 143 2.31 3.16 -11.45
CA CYS A 143 3.14 4.31 -11.12
C CYS A 143 4.59 4.10 -11.55
N GLY A 144 5.18 5.13 -12.15
CA GLY A 144 6.52 5.13 -12.74
C GLY A 144 6.60 4.54 -14.16
N PRO A 145 5.91 5.09 -15.18
CA PRO A 145 5.07 6.30 -15.23
C PRO A 145 3.64 6.09 -14.74
N ALA A 146 2.89 7.18 -14.48
CA ALA A 146 1.50 7.10 -14.05
C ALA A 146 0.59 6.62 -15.19
N GLY A 147 -0.25 5.62 -14.93
CA GLY A 147 -1.13 5.02 -15.93
C GLY A 147 -2.07 3.95 -15.37
N GLY A 148 -2.53 3.06 -16.26
CA GLY A 148 -3.54 2.04 -15.97
C GLY A 148 -4.95 2.51 -16.31
N SER A 149 -5.96 1.81 -15.76
CA SER A 149 -7.38 2.12 -15.96
C SER A 149 -7.95 3.07 -14.90
N HIS A 150 -7.15 3.48 -13.91
CA HIS A 150 -7.59 4.44 -12.90
C HIS A 150 -7.81 5.84 -13.53
N PRO A 151 -9.00 6.45 -13.41
CA PRO A 151 -9.35 7.68 -14.12
C PRO A 151 -8.52 8.90 -13.70
N ARG A 152 -7.92 8.87 -12.51
CA ARG A 152 -7.04 9.91 -11.95
C ARG A 152 -5.69 9.33 -11.52
N ALA A 153 -5.04 8.60 -12.43
CA ALA A 153 -3.85 7.82 -12.10
C ALA A 153 -2.70 8.68 -11.56
N ALA A 154 -2.48 9.87 -12.13
CA ALA A 154 -1.42 10.77 -11.69
C ALA A 154 -1.61 11.22 -10.23
N GLU A 155 -2.81 11.69 -9.89
CA GLU A 155 -3.15 12.16 -8.54
C GLU A 155 -3.12 11.04 -7.51
N ALA A 156 -3.57 9.83 -7.89
CA ALA A 156 -3.50 8.65 -7.03
C ALA A 156 -2.05 8.22 -6.77
N CYS A 157 -1.20 8.20 -7.80
CA CYS A 157 0.23 7.91 -7.67
C CYS A 157 0.94 8.92 -6.76
N GLU A 158 0.67 10.22 -6.91
CA GLU A 158 1.24 11.24 -6.02
C GLU A 158 0.81 11.06 -4.56
N THR A 159 -0.46 10.69 -4.35
CA THR A 159 -1.02 10.44 -3.02
C THR A 159 -0.31 9.26 -2.35
N LEU A 160 -0.15 8.15 -3.06
CA LEU A 160 0.56 6.98 -2.56
C LEU A 160 2.06 7.23 -2.42
N ALA A 161 2.68 8.03 -3.29
CA ALA A 161 4.09 8.40 -3.18
C ALA A 161 4.38 9.15 -1.87
N ARG A 162 3.50 10.07 -1.46
CA ARG A 162 3.62 10.75 -0.16
C ARG A 162 3.52 9.79 1.04
N ALA A 163 2.84 8.66 0.86
CA ALA A 163 2.68 7.63 1.89
C ALA A 163 3.67 6.46 1.74
N GLY A 164 4.49 6.44 0.70
CA GLY A 164 5.40 5.33 0.38
C GLY A 164 4.67 4.03 0.00
N GLY A 165 3.48 4.11 -0.61
CA GLY A 165 2.67 2.95 -0.97
C GLY A 165 1.87 2.33 0.19
N ASP A 166 1.97 2.90 1.39
CA ASP A 166 1.25 2.44 2.58
C ASP A 166 -0.09 3.20 2.73
N PHE A 167 -1.19 2.50 2.45
CA PHE A 167 -2.55 3.05 2.58
C PHE A 167 -2.90 3.49 4.01
N GLY A 168 -2.29 2.92 5.04
CA GLY A 168 -2.50 3.33 6.44
C GLY A 168 -1.85 4.67 6.78
N ARG A 169 -0.93 5.16 5.95
CA ARG A 169 -0.22 6.43 6.11
C ARG A 169 -0.73 7.53 5.18
N VAL A 170 -1.70 7.21 4.32
CA VAL A 170 -2.34 8.20 3.45
C VAL A 170 -3.07 9.23 4.31
N ARG A 171 -2.85 10.51 3.99
CA ARG A 171 -3.57 11.59 4.67
C ARG A 171 -4.97 11.70 4.10
N ALA A 172 -5.95 11.70 5.00
CA ALA A 172 -7.33 11.97 4.62
C ALA A 172 -7.48 13.40 4.05
N ARG A 173 -8.35 13.56 3.05
CA ARG A 173 -8.79 14.88 2.58
C ARG A 173 -9.85 15.43 3.52
N SER A 174 -9.85 16.74 3.70
CA SER A 174 -10.95 17.45 4.36
C SER A 174 -12.15 17.53 3.42
N GLY A 175 -13.33 17.18 3.92
CA GLY A 175 -14.58 17.31 3.18
C GLY A 175 -15.76 16.79 3.99
N ALA A 176 -16.88 17.47 3.93
CA ALA A 176 -18.11 16.99 4.54
C ALA A 176 -18.71 15.89 3.65
N CYS A 177 -19.00 14.73 4.24
CA CYS A 177 -19.76 13.67 3.60
C CYS A 177 -21.19 13.67 4.11
N THR A 178 -22.11 13.16 3.30
CA THR A 178 -23.49 12.92 3.75
C THR A 178 -23.50 11.82 4.82
N MET A 179 -24.58 11.79 5.60
CA MET A 179 -24.80 10.77 6.64
C MET A 179 -25.46 9.50 6.09
N GLN A 180 -25.54 9.35 4.77
CA GLN A 180 -26.04 8.12 4.16
C GLN A 180 -25.12 6.95 4.54
N PHE A 181 -25.73 5.83 4.93
CA PHE A 181 -25.03 4.60 5.20
C PHE A 181 -25.14 3.69 3.97
N ASP A 182 -24.00 3.43 3.35
CA ASP A 182 -23.86 2.58 2.16
C ASP A 182 -22.50 1.88 2.24
N PRO A 183 -22.38 0.88 3.12
CA PRO A 183 -21.10 0.31 3.48
C PRO A 183 -20.54 -0.59 2.39
N GLY A 184 -19.24 -0.83 2.47
CA GLY A 184 -18.52 -1.71 1.56
C GLY A 184 -17.09 -1.95 2.01
N VAL A 185 -16.35 -2.66 1.17
CA VAL A 185 -14.95 -3.01 1.39
C VAL A 185 -14.09 -2.42 0.27
N LEU A 186 -13.02 -1.74 0.65
CA LEU A 186 -11.92 -1.37 -0.24
C LEU A 186 -10.84 -2.43 -0.17
N ARG A 187 -10.24 -2.76 -1.32
CA ARG A 187 -9.05 -3.60 -1.38
C ARG A 187 -8.02 -3.00 -2.34
N ALA A 188 -6.76 -3.00 -1.96
CA ALA A 188 -5.65 -2.75 -2.87
C ALA A 188 -4.63 -3.87 -2.78
N ALA A 189 -4.26 -4.45 -3.91
CA ALA A 189 -3.32 -5.56 -3.98
C ALA A 189 -2.30 -5.34 -5.10
N GLY A 190 -1.05 -5.71 -4.86
CA GLY A 190 0.00 -5.65 -5.88
C GLY A 190 1.36 -5.32 -5.29
N HIS A 191 2.10 -4.43 -5.93
CA HIS A 191 3.41 -4.01 -5.46
C HIS A 191 3.64 -2.51 -5.65
N TRP A 192 4.38 -1.94 -4.72
CA TRP A 192 4.88 -0.58 -4.74
C TRP A 192 6.41 -0.61 -4.75
N TYR A 193 7.03 -0.39 -5.92
CA TYR A 193 8.49 -0.34 -6.08
C TYR A 193 9.22 -1.50 -5.38
N GLY A 194 8.75 -2.73 -5.61
CA GLY A 194 9.30 -3.96 -5.02
C GLY A 194 8.76 -4.34 -3.64
N THR A 195 7.96 -3.48 -3.00
CA THR A 195 7.29 -3.80 -1.73
C THR A 195 5.90 -4.36 -2.01
N PRO A 196 5.52 -5.55 -1.51
CA PRO A 196 4.16 -6.05 -1.68
C PRO A 196 3.17 -5.17 -0.93
N VAL A 197 2.01 -4.91 -1.55
CA VAL A 197 0.90 -4.17 -0.95
C VAL A 197 -0.30 -5.11 -0.87
N ASP A 198 -0.85 -5.24 0.33
CA ASP A 198 -2.15 -5.84 0.60
C ASP A 198 -2.86 -4.95 1.61
N TYR A 199 -3.90 -4.28 1.16
CA TYR A 199 -4.71 -3.38 1.95
C TYR A 199 -6.17 -3.78 1.83
N ARG A 200 -6.86 -3.81 2.97
CA ARG A 200 -8.30 -4.04 3.05
C ARG A 200 -8.90 -3.17 4.14
N ARG A 201 -10.00 -2.50 3.84
CA ARG A 201 -10.69 -1.64 4.82
C ARG A 201 -12.16 -1.50 4.50
N ASP A 202 -13.00 -1.63 5.52
CA ASP A 202 -14.42 -1.33 5.42
C ASP A 202 -14.64 0.19 5.42
N PHE A 203 -15.70 0.65 4.76
CA PHE A 203 -16.10 2.05 4.73
C PHE A 203 -17.60 2.18 5.01
N SER A 204 -18.03 3.34 5.54
CA SER A 204 -19.45 3.58 5.88
C SER A 204 -20.26 4.17 4.73
N ASN A 205 -19.60 4.92 3.84
CA ASN A 205 -20.14 5.34 2.54
C ASN A 205 -19.01 5.72 1.55
N PRO A 206 -19.30 5.79 0.24
CA PRO A 206 -18.28 6.06 -0.78
C PRO A 206 -17.55 7.40 -0.62
N CYS A 207 -18.22 8.44 -0.11
CA CYS A 207 -17.59 9.74 0.15
C CYS A 207 -16.51 9.62 1.24
N VAL A 208 -16.82 8.92 2.34
CA VAL A 208 -15.87 8.66 3.42
C VAL A 208 -14.68 7.84 2.90
N ALA A 209 -14.94 6.81 2.09
CA ALA A 209 -13.88 6.04 1.43
C ALA A 209 -12.93 6.91 0.61
N GLY A 210 -13.47 7.78 -0.25
CA GLY A 210 -12.68 8.72 -1.06
C GLY A 210 -11.88 9.69 -0.20
N ASN A 211 -12.47 10.25 0.87
CA ASN A 211 -11.78 11.19 1.74
C ASN A 211 -10.68 10.53 2.58
N GLU A 212 -10.96 9.40 3.23
CA GLU A 212 -9.99 8.71 4.09
C GLU A 212 -8.80 8.16 3.32
N THR A 213 -8.99 7.79 2.05
CA THR A 213 -7.94 7.26 1.17
C THR A 213 -7.28 8.32 0.30
N GLY A 214 -7.49 9.61 0.60
CA GLY A 214 -6.85 10.69 -0.14
C GLY A 214 -7.27 10.80 -1.61
N GLY A 215 -8.40 10.20 -1.99
CA GLY A 215 -8.92 10.15 -3.36
C GLY A 215 -8.48 8.94 -4.18
N VAL A 216 -7.69 8.02 -3.63
CA VAL A 216 -7.16 6.85 -4.37
C VAL A 216 -8.27 5.86 -4.77
N PHE A 217 -9.39 5.81 -4.05
CA PHE A 217 -10.54 4.96 -4.37
C PHE A 217 -11.72 5.73 -5.02
N GLU A 218 -11.44 6.85 -5.70
CA GLU A 218 -12.46 7.63 -6.44
C GLU A 218 -12.46 7.31 -7.94
N PHE A 219 -12.97 6.12 -8.27
CA PHE A 219 -13.17 5.64 -9.64
C PHE A 219 -14.53 4.96 -9.81
#